data_AF-A0A1Q8REK3-F1
#
_entry.id   AF-A0A1Q8REK3-F1
#
_cell.length_a   1.000
_cell.length_b   1.000
_cell.length_c   1.000
_cell.angle_alpha   90.00
_cell.angle_beta   90.00
_cell.angle_gamma   90.00
#
_symmetry.space_group_name_H-M   'P 1'
#
loop_
_entity.id
_entity.type
_entity.pdbx_description
1 polymer ?
#
loop_
_entity_poly.entity_id
_entity_poly.type
_entity_poly.pdbx_seq_one_letter_code
_entity_poly.pdbx_strand_id
1 'polypeptide(L)'
;MVKIIVKDVVDNCSDNTSGLKILTLIEEALKAGEEVAVSFEGVSYVSTSFVNSAFINLLEEFTFDIIKTKLSFVKSTVQINKLIKERFAFETNKTVAVS
;
A
#
# COMPACT_ATOMS: atom_id res chain seq x y z
N MET A 1 -14.33 -8.84 -0.64
CA MET A 1 -13.03 -8.46 -1.24
C MET A 1 -13.22 -7.30 -2.20
N VAL A 2 -12.64 -6.15 -1.87
CA VAL A 2 -12.64 -4.91 -2.66
C VAL A 2 -11.42 -4.88 -3.58
N LYS A 3 -11.62 -4.55 -4.85
CA LYS A 3 -10.52 -4.40 -5.83
C LYS A 3 -10.30 -2.92 -6.14
N ILE A 4 -9.09 -2.43 -5.89
CA ILE A 4 -8.66 -1.06 -6.21
C ILE A 4 -7.74 -1.14 -7.42
N ILE A 5 -8.13 -0.54 -8.54
CA ILE A 5 -7.29 -0.45 -9.74
C ILE A 5 -6.57 0.89 -9.69
N VAL A 6 -5.25 0.88 -9.50
CA VAL A 6 -4.49 2.11 -9.22
C VAL A 6 -4.69 3.18 -10.31
N LYS A 7 -4.63 2.78 -11.58
CA LYS A 7 -4.83 3.69 -12.73
C LYS A 7 -6.23 4.31 -12.83
N ASP A 8 -7.24 3.74 -12.16
CA ASP A 8 -8.61 4.26 -12.16
C ASP A 8 -8.80 5.30 -11.04
N VAL A 9 -7.85 5.41 -10.11
CA VAL A 9 -7.91 6.30 -8.94
C VAL A 9 -6.95 7.47 -9.06
N VAL A 10 -5.77 7.25 -9.66
CA VAL A 10 -4.70 8.24 -9.71
C VAL A 10 -4.12 8.40 -11.11
N ASP A 11 -3.76 9.63 -11.46
CA ASP A 11 -3.11 9.97 -12.73
C ASP A 11 -1.63 9.60 -12.75
N ASN A 12 -1.00 9.45 -11.57
CA ASN A 12 0.41 9.10 -11.43
C ASN A 12 0.68 8.27 -10.16
N CYS A 13 1.86 7.65 -10.08
CA CYS A 13 2.33 6.90 -8.91
C CYS A 13 3.66 7.46 -8.36
N SER A 14 3.88 8.77 -8.52
CA SER A 14 5.16 9.44 -8.26
C SER A 14 5.15 10.43 -7.10
N ASP A 15 3.99 10.66 -6.48
CA ASP A 15 3.84 11.65 -5.41
C ASP A 15 3.03 11.15 -4.21
N ASN A 16 3.12 11.91 -3.11
CA ASN A 16 2.39 11.64 -1.88
C ASN A 16 0.87 11.81 -2.05
N THR A 17 0.44 12.83 -2.81
CA THR A 17 -0.98 13.15 -3.00
C THR A 17 -1.74 11.98 -3.63
N SER A 18 -1.17 11.35 -4.65
CA SER A 18 -1.71 10.16 -5.30
C SER A 18 -1.69 8.97 -4.35
N GLY A 19 -0.60 8.80 -3.58
CA GLY A 19 -0.52 7.75 -2.56
C GLY A 19 -1.62 7.85 -1.51
N LEU A 20 -1.92 9.06 -1.02
CA LEU A 20 -2.96 9.31 -0.02
C LEU A 20 -4.37 8.95 -0.54
N LYS A 21 -4.66 9.13 -1.83
CA LYS A 21 -5.95 8.69 -2.40
C LYS A 21 -6.11 7.17 -2.32
N ILE A 22 -5.04 6.43 -2.57
CA ILE A 22 -5.04 4.96 -2.44
C ILE A 22 -5.18 4.55 -0.97
N LEU A 23 -4.48 5.23 -0.06
CA LEU A 23 -4.57 5.00 1.38
C LEU A 23 -6.03 5.08 1.86
N THR A 24 -6.73 6.19 1.56
CA THR A 24 -8.11 6.40 2.00
C THR A 24 -9.03 5.24 1.57
N LEU A 25 -8.94 4.78 0.32
CA LEU A 25 -9.76 3.66 -0.15
C LEU A 25 -9.43 2.33 0.53
N ILE A 26 -8.15 2.09 0.84
CA ILE A 26 -7.73 0.89 1.58
C ILE A 26 -8.27 0.96 3.01
N GLU A 27 -8.10 2.09 3.69
CA GLU A 27 -8.55 2.29 5.07
C GLU A 27 -10.06 2.10 5.21
N GLU A 28 -10.85 2.72 4.32
CA GLU A 28 -12.31 2.56 4.30
C GLU A 28 -12.72 1.09 4.19
N ALA A 29 -12.09 0.34 3.29
CA ALA A 29 -12.37 -1.08 3.11
C ALA A 29 -11.91 -1.93 4.32
N LEU A 30 -10.70 -1.68 4.84
CA LEU A 30 -10.19 -2.43 6.01
C LEU A 30 -11.02 -2.16 7.27
N LYS A 31 -11.47 -0.91 7.48
CA LYS A 31 -12.39 -0.53 8.57
C LYS A 31 -13.75 -1.21 8.46
N ALA A 32 -14.23 -1.41 7.22
CA ALA A 32 -15.44 -2.19 6.95
C ALA A 32 -15.25 -3.71 7.14
N GLY A 33 -14.03 -4.16 7.47
CA GLY A 33 -13.71 -5.57 7.68
C GLY A 33 -13.36 -6.35 6.40
N GLU A 34 -13.34 -5.69 5.24
CA GLU A 34 -13.09 -6.30 3.94
C GLU A 34 -11.62 -6.65 3.71
N GLU A 35 -11.40 -7.59 2.79
CA GLU A 35 -10.10 -7.82 2.17
C GLU A 35 -9.92 -6.90 0.95
N VAL A 36 -8.70 -6.43 0.71
CA VAL A 36 -8.38 -5.48 -0.37
C VAL A 36 -7.34 -6.06 -1.31
N ALA A 37 -7.61 -5.97 -2.61
CA ALA A 37 -6.65 -6.29 -3.67
C ALA A 37 -6.32 -5.01 -4.46
N VAL A 38 -5.09 -4.54 -4.34
CA VAL A 38 -4.57 -3.38 -5.09
C VAL A 38 -3.92 -3.87 -6.37
N SER A 39 -4.52 -3.51 -7.51
CA SER A 39 -4.11 -3.90 -8.84
C SER A 39 -3.23 -2.82 -9.48
N PHE A 40 -1.99 -3.20 -9.79
CA PHE A 40 -1.02 -2.38 -10.53
C PHE A 40 -1.04 -2.65 -12.04
N GLU A 41 -2.16 -3.16 -12.57
CA GLU A 41 -2.32 -3.44 -13.99
C GLU A 41 -2.09 -2.17 -14.83
N GLY A 42 -1.09 -2.23 -15.72
CA GLY A 42 -0.67 -1.09 -16.55
C GLY A 42 0.23 -0.07 -15.85
N VAL A 43 0.61 -0.30 -14.58
CA VAL A 43 1.55 0.54 -13.84
C VAL A 43 2.95 -0.06 -13.92
N SER A 44 3.88 0.66 -14.54
CA SER A 44 5.27 0.24 -14.72
C SER A 44 6.20 0.73 -13.62
N TYR A 45 5.83 1.82 -12.92
CA TYR A 45 6.67 2.50 -11.95
C TYR A 45 5.85 3.05 -10.78
N VAL A 46 6.43 2.98 -9.58
CA VAL A 46 5.96 3.70 -8.39
C VAL A 46 7.17 4.29 -7.67
N SER A 47 6.99 5.47 -7.08
CA SER A 47 8.00 6.14 -6.27
C SER A 47 7.94 5.69 -4.80
N THR A 48 9.02 5.95 -4.06
CA THR A 48 9.05 5.74 -2.61
C THR A 48 8.05 6.63 -1.87
N SER A 49 7.86 7.89 -2.30
CA SER A 49 6.87 8.81 -1.71
C SER A 49 5.45 8.27 -1.86
N PHE A 50 5.10 7.78 -3.04
CA PHE A 50 3.81 7.13 -3.29
C PHE A 50 3.62 5.90 -2.42
N VAL A 51 4.59 4.97 -2.39
CA VAL A 51 4.52 3.74 -1.59
C VAL A 51 4.39 4.04 -0.09
N ASN A 52 5.15 5.02 0.41
CA ASN A 52 5.06 5.41 1.81
C ASN A 52 3.66 5.90 2.16
N SER A 53 3.15 6.87 1.39
CA SER A 53 1.82 7.43 1.64
C SER A 53 0.69 6.42 1.44
N ALA A 54 0.78 5.54 0.44
CA ALA A 54 -0.30 4.59 0.14
C ALA A 54 -0.34 3.39 1.10
N PHE A 55 0.81 2.89 1.54
CA PHE A 55 0.90 1.58 2.20
C PHE A 55 1.60 1.61 3.55
N ILE A 56 2.61 2.46 3.75
CA ILE A 56 3.35 2.49 5.01
C ILE A 56 2.55 3.25 6.07
N ASN A 57 1.84 4.32 5.67
CA ASN A 57 0.93 5.05 6.55
C ASN A 57 -0.20 4.18 7.12
N LEU A 58 -0.54 3.03 6.51
CA LEU A 58 -1.49 2.07 7.10
C LEU A 58 -1.05 1.59 8.48
N LEU A 59 0.26 1.60 8.78
CA LEU A 59 0.82 1.21 10.07
C LEU A 59 0.45 2.19 11.20
N GLU A 60 -0.08 3.37 10.88
CA GLU A 60 -0.58 4.34 11.88
C GLU A 60 -1.89 3.86 12.53
N GLU A 61 -2.71 3.08 11.81
CA GLU A 61 -4.02 2.62 12.27
C GLU A 61 -4.15 1.09 12.38
N PHE A 62 -3.36 0.33 11.61
CA PHE A 62 -3.44 -1.13 11.54
C PHE A 62 -2.12 -1.78 11.92
N THR A 63 -2.20 -2.94 12.58
CA THR A 63 -1.01 -3.76 12.81
C THR A 63 -0.52 -4.34 11.48
N PHE A 64 0.79 -4.60 11.40
CA PHE A 64 1.37 -5.23 10.22
C PHE A 64 0.73 -6.59 9.89
N ASP A 65 0.31 -7.35 10.90
CA ASP A 65 -0.39 -8.63 10.69
C ASP A 65 -1.75 -8.44 10.02
N ILE A 66 -2.55 -7.44 10.43
CA ILE A 66 -3.83 -7.13 9.77
C ILE A 66 -3.57 -6.77 8.31
N ILE A 67 -2.61 -5.89 8.04
CA ILE A 67 -2.26 -5.48 6.68
C ILE A 67 -1.84 -6.69 5.85
N LYS A 68 -0.95 -7.53 6.37
CA LYS A 68 -0.43 -8.71 5.68
C LYS A 68 -1.52 -9.74 5.36
N THR A 69 -2.52 -9.90 6.22
CA THR A 69 -3.61 -10.85 6.02
C THR A 69 -4.70 -10.30 5.10
N LYS A 70 -4.98 -9.00 5.15
CA LYS A 70 -6.13 -8.40 4.44
C LYS A 70 -5.78 -7.63 3.17
N LEU A 71 -4.52 -7.23 2.97
CA LEU A 71 -4.09 -6.46 1.80
C LEU A 71 -3.23 -7.33 0.88
N SER A 72 -3.61 -7.38 -0.39
CA SER A 72 -2.86 -8.07 -1.45
C SER A 72 -2.52 -7.14 -2.60
N PHE A 73 -1.34 -7.36 -3.21
CA PHE A 73 -0.88 -6.63 -4.39
C PHE A 73 -0.91 -7.56 -5.59
N VAL A 74 -1.67 -7.19 -6.62
CA VAL A 74 -1.91 -8.02 -7.80
C VAL A 74 -1.54 -7.28 -9.08
N LYS A 75 -1.22 -8.03 -10.14
CA LYS A 75 -0.82 -7.47 -11.45
C LYS A 75 0.33 -6.45 -11.35
N SER A 76 1.20 -6.62 -10.36
CA SER A 76 2.39 -5.80 -10.11
C SER A 76 3.64 -6.40 -10.73
N THR A 77 4.65 -5.56 -10.94
CA THR A 77 5.99 -5.99 -11.37
C THR A 77 6.82 -6.46 -10.17
N VAL A 78 7.89 -7.23 -10.45
CA VAL A 78 8.86 -7.63 -9.42
C VAL A 78 9.47 -6.43 -8.70
N GLN A 79 9.73 -5.34 -9.44
CA GLN A 79 10.32 -4.11 -8.89
C GLN A 79 9.37 -3.41 -7.91
N ILE A 80 8.09 -3.27 -8.28
CA ILE A 80 7.06 -2.71 -7.40
C ILE A 80 6.92 -3.55 -6.13
N ASN A 81 6.81 -4.88 -6.29
CA ASN A 81 6.70 -5.80 -5.15
C ASN A 81 7.92 -5.74 -4.23
N LYS A 82 9.12 -5.64 -4.80
CA LYS A 82 10.37 -5.50 -4.04
C LYS A 82 10.35 -4.21 -3.21
N LEU A 83 10.04 -3.08 -3.83
CA LEU A 83 9.99 -1.78 -3.14
C LEU A 83 8.98 -1.78 -1.99
N ILE A 84 7.76 -2.27 -2.22
CA ILE A 84 6.73 -2.36 -1.16
C ILE A 84 7.24 -3.19 0.02
N LYS A 85 7.82 -4.37 -0.25
CA LYS A 85 8.38 -5.25 0.79
C LYS A 85 9.52 -4.58 1.56
N GLU A 86 10.44 -3.92 0.86
CA GLU A 86 11.57 -3.22 1.48
C GLU A 86 11.10 -2.08 2.38
N ARG A 87 10.07 -1.34 1.97
CA ARG A 87 9.50 -0.25 2.77
C ARG A 87 8.78 -0.76 4.03
N PHE A 88 7.98 -1.82 3.92
CA PHE A 88 7.37 -2.45 5.09
C PHE A 88 8.43 -2.99 6.05
N ALA A 89 9.40 -3.77 5.55
CA ALA A 89 10.45 -4.34 6.39
C ALA A 89 11.27 -3.27 7.12
N PHE A 90 11.58 -2.16 6.43
CA PHE A 90 12.28 -1.04 7.03
C PHE A 90 11.47 -0.39 8.18
N GLU A 91 10.18 -0.15 7.97
CA GLU A 91 9.35 0.52 8.98
C GLU A 91 9.09 -0.40 10.18
N THR A 92 8.76 -1.68 9.95
CA THR A 92 8.50 -2.63 11.04
C THR A 92 9.74 -2.91 11.88
N ASN A 93 10.94 -2.94 11.26
CA ASN A 93 12.19 -3.12 11.99
C ASN A 93 12.55 -1.90 12.85
N LYS A 94 12.17 -0.69 12.44
CA LYS A 94 12.33 0.51 13.27
C LYS A 94 11.44 0.44 14.50
N THR A 95 10.18 0.05 14.34
CA THR A 95 9.25 -0.02 15.47
C THR A 95 9.74 -0.97 16.56
N VAL A 96 10.31 -2.12 16.18
CA VAL A 96 10.87 -3.11 17.12
C VAL A 96 12.14 -2.61 17.85
N ALA A 97 12.92 -1.72 17.24
CA ALA A 97 14.14 -1.20 17.85
C ALA A 97 13.91 -0.07 18.87
N VAL A 98 12.69 0.45 18.96
CA VAL A 98 12.32 1.61 19.80
C VAL A 98 11.37 1.21 20.94
N SER A 99 10.88 -0.03 20.96
CA SER A 99 10.04 -0.65 21.98
C SER A 99 10.84 -1.53 22.94
#